data_AF-A0A1F0TBQ7-F1
#
_entry.id   AF-A0A1F0TBQ7-F1
#
_cell.length_a   1.000
_cell.length_b   1.000
_cell.length_c   1.000
_cell.angle_alpha   90.00
_cell.angle_beta   90.00
_cell.angle_gamma   90.00
#
_symmetry.space_group_name_H-M   'P 1'
#
loop_
_entity.id
_entity.type
_entity.pdbx_description
1 polymer ?
#
loop_
_entity_poly.entity_id
_entity_poly.type
_entity_poly.pdbx_seq_one_letter_code
_entity_poly.pdbx_strand_id
1 'polypeptide(L)'
;MKPYKINIFRLGLLLPSYLIFNVVYSITYDSGGFAFIILWPAFFASYAGIVLGNIFIFRDISKLKASFEDNELIQKTCTIQLILATIGFFMQIIGFKGAPLNYIDNYPLLVSASIVYSIVLLIGIYQTIKLGQVKDISAKLGFVFAVTVILYTCLGLITATSSSIKNTTPSFAEEFQSLGLKGKVEVVDKHREIEAFYGTAYKLTYTENLSDGTILKETTTAKIHGKDGEHLSNFFLPSGTDLETLLNDKEKALFHTVKQDEFSFLLDVYKERPNLQQEEDSIKNTTADKINKLFDTPIASSFKFGKYPIENYYVAMIKQAVSNREKGDSDAAGFYNITTKDLMKNKGLTLDFDCDLSIIKAENGSPVDAFKERILSLPKNSFSDGIYNITSSYDENGIKKKVTCPFVVEDGVGHFEEDEIVGNQTN
;
A
#
# COMPACT_ATOMS: atom_id res chain seq x y z
N MET A 1 14.98 38.14 -54.40
CA MET A 1 15.44 37.43 -53.18
C MET A 1 15.76 35.99 -53.54
N LYS A 2 16.84 35.39 -53.03
CA LYS A 2 17.05 33.93 -53.23
C LYS A 2 15.96 33.18 -52.46
N PRO A 3 15.29 32.18 -53.05
CA PRO A 3 14.26 31.42 -52.36
C PRO A 3 14.86 30.75 -51.11
N TYR A 4 14.13 30.78 -50.00
CA TYR A 4 14.56 30.20 -48.74
C TYR A 4 14.76 28.68 -48.89
N LYS A 5 15.90 28.17 -48.41
CA LYS A 5 16.22 26.73 -48.41
C LYS A 5 15.83 26.11 -47.09
N ILE A 6 15.12 25.00 -47.14
CA ILE A 6 14.72 24.25 -45.93
C ILE A 6 15.97 23.63 -45.30
N ASN A 7 16.17 23.86 -44.00
CA ASN A 7 17.22 23.20 -43.24
C ASN A 7 16.62 22.05 -42.41
N ILE A 8 16.74 20.83 -42.93
CA ILE A 8 16.21 19.61 -42.30
C ILE A 8 16.85 19.32 -40.95
N PHE A 9 18.12 19.70 -40.72
CA PHE A 9 18.76 19.54 -39.41
C PHE A 9 18.10 20.42 -38.34
N ARG A 10 17.76 21.67 -38.68
CA ARG A 10 17.06 22.57 -37.74
C ARG A 10 15.64 22.11 -37.49
N LEU A 11 14.94 21.67 -38.54
CA LEU A 11 13.57 21.15 -38.43
C LEU A 11 13.51 19.86 -37.60
N GLY A 12 14.55 19.02 -37.69
CA GLY A 12 14.65 17.75 -36.99
C GLY A 12 15.31 17.81 -35.61
N LEU A 13 15.87 18.94 -35.17
CA LEU A 13 16.64 19.09 -33.91
C LEU A 13 15.85 18.66 -32.66
N LEU A 14 14.53 18.82 -32.70
CA LEU A 14 13.67 18.61 -31.56
C LEU A 14 13.54 17.13 -31.17
N LEU A 15 13.45 16.22 -32.13
CA LEU A 15 13.34 14.77 -31.90
C LEU A 15 14.56 14.13 -31.18
N PRO A 16 15.83 14.36 -31.58
CA PRO A 16 16.98 13.84 -30.85
C PRO A 16 17.15 14.53 -29.49
N SER A 17 16.76 15.81 -29.36
CA SER A 17 16.75 16.49 -28.07
C SER A 17 15.78 15.81 -27.11
N TYR A 18 14.60 15.39 -27.59
CA TYR A 18 13.68 14.55 -26.83
C TYR A 18 14.28 13.21 -26.46
N LEU A 19 14.88 12.49 -27.40
CA LEU A 19 15.49 11.20 -27.12
C LEU A 19 16.56 11.28 -26.01
N ILE A 20 17.44 12.28 -26.07
CA ILE A 20 18.48 12.49 -25.05
C ILE A 20 17.84 12.85 -23.71
N PHE A 21 16.87 13.76 -23.71
CA PHE A 21 16.13 14.15 -22.51
C PHE A 21 15.51 12.92 -21.84
N ASN A 22 14.88 12.05 -22.64
CA ASN A 22 14.21 10.84 -22.20
C ASN A 22 15.16 9.84 -21.53
N VAL A 23 16.28 9.56 -22.19
CA VAL A 23 17.28 8.62 -21.68
C VAL A 23 17.90 9.15 -20.39
N VAL A 24 18.31 10.41 -20.38
CA VAL A 24 18.92 11.05 -19.20
C VAL A 24 17.94 11.11 -18.04
N TYR A 25 16.68 11.48 -18.31
CA TYR A 25 15.65 11.54 -17.29
C TYR A 25 15.36 10.15 -16.73
N SER A 26 15.18 9.12 -17.57
CA SER A 26 14.91 7.75 -17.10
C SER A 26 16.02 7.26 -16.17
N ILE A 27 17.28 7.44 -16.54
CA ILE A 27 18.43 7.05 -15.70
C ILE A 27 18.42 7.84 -14.38
N THR A 28 18.13 9.14 -14.44
CA THR A 28 18.05 9.99 -13.26
C THR A 28 16.93 9.54 -12.32
N TYR A 29 15.75 9.26 -12.85
CA TYR A 29 14.62 8.76 -12.09
C TYR A 29 14.88 7.37 -11.49
N ASP A 30 15.46 6.46 -12.27
CA ASP A 30 15.80 5.11 -11.82
C ASP A 30 16.87 5.10 -10.73
N SER A 31 17.79 6.05 -10.77
CA SER A 31 18.78 6.25 -9.72
C SER A 31 18.27 7.03 -8.51
N GLY A 32 16.99 7.43 -8.46
CA GLY A 32 16.49 8.27 -7.38
C GLY A 32 17.12 9.66 -7.32
N GLY A 33 17.55 10.21 -8.45
CA GLY A 33 18.21 11.52 -8.56
C GLY A 33 19.73 11.47 -8.48
N PHE A 34 20.35 10.38 -8.02
CA PHE A 34 21.82 10.30 -7.88
C PHE A 34 22.57 10.45 -9.22
N ALA A 35 22.05 9.88 -10.30
CA ALA A 35 22.68 10.00 -11.61
C ALA A 35 22.64 11.43 -12.15
N PHE A 36 21.78 12.32 -11.60
CA PHE A 36 21.77 13.73 -11.97
C PHE A 36 23.11 14.41 -11.70
N ILE A 37 23.85 13.99 -10.67
CA ILE A 37 25.17 14.53 -10.32
C ILE A 37 26.14 14.46 -11.52
N ILE A 38 26.01 13.43 -12.35
CA ILE A 38 26.84 13.21 -13.53
C ILE A 38 26.14 13.70 -14.80
N LEU A 39 24.82 13.50 -14.90
CA LEU A 39 24.05 13.71 -16.12
C LEU A 39 23.45 15.12 -16.28
N TRP A 40 23.58 16.01 -15.28
CA TRP A 40 23.05 17.37 -15.35
C TRP A 40 23.44 18.14 -16.64
N PRO A 41 24.65 18.01 -17.23
CA PRO A 41 24.98 18.74 -18.46
C PRO A 41 24.14 18.25 -19.65
N ALA A 42 23.94 16.95 -19.76
CA ALA A 42 23.12 16.35 -20.83
C ALA A 42 21.62 16.69 -20.64
N PHE A 43 21.18 16.76 -19.38
CA PHE A 43 19.82 17.20 -19.03
C PHE A 43 19.56 18.65 -19.47
N PHE A 44 20.42 19.61 -19.11
CA PHE A 44 20.22 21.01 -19.51
C PHE A 44 20.44 21.23 -21.01
N ALA A 45 21.39 20.53 -21.64
CA ALA A 45 21.62 20.63 -23.07
C ALA A 45 20.42 20.13 -23.89
N SER A 46 19.80 19.02 -23.47
CA SER A 46 18.59 18.51 -24.13
C SER A 46 17.39 19.42 -23.92
N TYR A 47 17.23 20.01 -22.73
CA TYR A 47 16.21 21.04 -22.49
C TYR A 47 16.39 22.28 -23.39
N ALA A 48 17.62 22.78 -23.49
CA ALA A 48 17.94 23.87 -24.41
C ALA A 48 17.65 23.50 -25.87
N GLY A 49 17.97 22.26 -26.27
CA GLY A 49 17.64 21.70 -27.59
C GLY A 49 16.14 21.66 -27.88
N ILE A 50 15.31 21.32 -26.90
CA ILE A 50 13.84 21.33 -27.01
C ILE A 50 13.32 22.76 -27.21
N VAL A 51 13.78 23.72 -26.40
CA VAL A 51 13.36 25.12 -26.50
C VAL A 51 13.76 25.71 -27.85
N LEU A 52 15.03 25.54 -28.24
CA LEU A 52 15.55 26.03 -29.52
C LEU A 52 14.90 25.33 -30.71
N GLY A 53 14.64 24.03 -30.61
CA GLY A 53 13.96 23.24 -31.64
C GLY A 53 12.58 23.79 -31.96
N ASN A 54 11.77 24.10 -30.93
CA ASN A 54 10.45 24.70 -31.12
C ASN A 54 10.56 26.07 -31.84
N ILE A 55 11.48 26.93 -31.40
CA ILE A 55 11.72 28.24 -32.04
C ILE A 55 12.08 28.07 -33.52
N PHE A 56 12.95 27.12 -33.84
CA PHE A 56 13.36 26.85 -35.22
C PHE A 56 12.22 26.33 -36.08
N ILE A 57 11.40 25.41 -35.58
CA ILE A 57 10.23 24.89 -36.30
C ILE A 57 9.29 26.04 -36.70
N PHE A 58 8.84 26.85 -35.74
CA PHE A 58 7.93 27.97 -36.04
C PHE A 58 8.55 28.99 -36.98
N ARG A 59 9.80 29.38 -36.73
CA ARG A 59 10.51 30.37 -37.56
C ARG A 59 10.72 29.88 -38.98
N ASP A 60 11.24 28.68 -39.16
CA ASP A 60 11.68 28.18 -40.46
C ASP A 60 10.46 27.82 -41.34
N ILE A 61 9.38 27.26 -40.78
CA ILE A 61 8.12 27.06 -41.50
C ILE A 61 7.48 28.40 -41.90
N SER A 62 7.47 29.39 -41.00
CA SER A 62 6.91 30.72 -41.31
C SER A 62 7.70 31.43 -42.41
N LYS A 63 9.04 31.36 -42.38
CA LYS A 63 9.91 31.90 -43.44
C LYS A 63 9.72 31.17 -44.77
N LEU A 64 9.56 29.85 -44.73
CA LEU A 64 9.27 29.05 -45.93
C LEU A 64 7.93 29.46 -46.54
N LYS A 65 6.89 29.61 -45.70
CA LYS A 65 5.56 30.09 -46.13
C LYS A 65 5.65 31.47 -46.78
N ALA A 66 6.35 32.44 -46.17
CA ALA A 66 6.49 33.78 -46.73
C ALA A 66 7.32 33.81 -48.03
N SER A 67 8.33 32.94 -48.16
CA SER A 67 9.21 32.94 -49.34
C SER A 67 8.57 32.31 -50.59
N PHE A 68 7.48 31.57 -50.42
CA PHE A 68 6.76 30.86 -51.47
C PHE A 68 5.27 31.17 -51.40
N GLU A 69 4.92 32.47 -51.31
CA GLU A 69 3.54 32.96 -51.20
C GLU A 69 2.65 32.47 -52.36
N ASP A 70 3.19 32.46 -53.58
CA ASP A 70 2.46 32.05 -54.79
C ASP A 70 2.35 30.53 -54.98
N ASN A 71 3.00 29.73 -54.14
CA ASN A 71 2.98 28.27 -54.28
C ASN A 71 1.91 27.66 -53.36
N GLU A 72 0.74 27.36 -53.92
CA GLU A 72 -0.42 26.84 -53.17
C GLU A 72 -0.11 25.58 -52.36
N LEU A 73 0.70 24.66 -52.90
CA LEU A 73 1.08 23.42 -52.20
C LEU A 73 1.96 23.71 -50.99
N ILE A 74 2.93 24.62 -51.13
CA ILE A 74 3.80 25.02 -50.02
C ILE A 74 3.00 25.79 -48.96
N GLN A 75 2.07 26.67 -49.36
CA GLN A 75 1.17 27.37 -48.44
C GLN A 75 0.35 26.41 -47.57
N LYS A 76 -0.30 25.42 -48.21
CA LYS A 76 -1.13 24.42 -47.52
C LYS A 76 -0.29 23.56 -46.58
N THR A 77 0.83 23.04 -47.06
CA THR A 77 1.71 22.17 -46.25
C THR A 77 2.35 22.91 -45.07
N CYS A 78 2.81 24.16 -45.26
CA CYS A 78 3.30 24.99 -44.15
C CYS A 78 2.21 25.28 -43.12
N THR A 79 0.98 25.53 -43.56
CA THR A 79 -0.15 25.78 -42.63
C THR A 79 -0.44 24.54 -41.79
N ILE A 80 -0.44 23.35 -42.38
CA ILE A 80 -0.57 22.08 -41.66
C ILE A 80 0.58 21.91 -40.66
N GLN A 81 1.84 22.16 -41.06
CA GLN A 81 2.97 22.04 -40.16
C GLN A 81 2.92 23.02 -38.98
N LEU A 82 2.43 24.25 -39.16
CA LEU A 82 2.26 25.22 -38.06
C LEU A 82 1.19 24.76 -37.07
N ILE A 83 0.08 24.20 -37.56
CA ILE A 83 -0.97 23.62 -36.70
C ILE A 83 -0.39 22.45 -35.90
N LEU A 84 0.32 21.53 -36.56
CA LEU A 84 0.96 20.39 -35.90
C LEU A 84 2.02 20.82 -34.88
N ALA A 85 2.87 21.80 -35.22
CA ALA A 85 3.85 22.36 -34.30
C ALA A 85 3.20 22.99 -33.05
N THR A 86 2.03 23.62 -33.23
CA THR A 86 1.23 24.18 -32.13
C THR A 86 0.68 23.08 -31.23
N ILE A 87 0.06 22.04 -31.81
CA ILE A 87 -0.43 20.87 -31.06
C ILE A 87 0.71 20.20 -30.29
N GLY A 88 1.84 19.95 -30.96
CA GLY A 88 3.03 19.37 -30.35
C GLY A 88 3.54 20.21 -29.17
N PHE A 89 3.58 21.54 -29.32
CA PHE A 89 4.01 22.44 -28.25
C PHE A 89 3.07 22.41 -27.03
N PHE A 90 1.75 22.35 -27.25
CA PHE A 90 0.79 22.22 -26.14
C PHE A 90 0.94 20.87 -25.41
N MET A 91 1.13 19.76 -26.14
CA MET A 91 1.41 18.45 -25.55
C MET A 91 2.65 18.48 -24.64
N GLN A 92 3.69 19.22 -25.06
CA GLN A 92 4.89 19.40 -24.24
C GLN A 92 4.57 20.14 -22.94
N ILE A 93 3.91 21.30 -23.01
CA ILE A 93 3.58 22.13 -21.83
C ILE A 93 2.75 21.33 -20.80
N ILE A 94 1.76 20.56 -21.27
CA ILE A 94 0.93 19.72 -20.38
C ILE A 94 1.79 18.67 -19.67
N GLY A 95 2.72 18.04 -20.38
CA GLY A 95 3.66 17.07 -19.81
C GLY A 95 4.67 17.65 -18.81
N PHE A 96 4.86 18.98 -18.79
CA PHE A 96 5.75 19.68 -17.85
C PHE A 96 5.06 20.15 -16.56
N LYS A 97 3.79 19.81 -16.31
CA LYS A 97 3.07 20.25 -15.10
C LYS A 97 3.49 19.42 -13.86
N GLY A 98 4.18 20.06 -12.91
CA GLY A 98 4.58 19.48 -11.60
C GLY A 98 6.11 19.42 -11.40
N ALA A 99 6.59 19.70 -10.18
CA ALA A 99 8.00 19.66 -9.81
C ALA A 99 8.43 18.27 -9.30
N PRO A 100 9.67 17.79 -9.56
CA PRO A 100 10.46 18.01 -10.75
C PRO A 100 10.01 17.02 -11.84
N LEU A 101 9.48 17.53 -12.95
CA LEU A 101 9.34 16.80 -14.22
C LEU A 101 8.70 15.43 -14.09
N ASN A 102 7.38 15.35 -13.95
CA ASN A 102 6.70 14.05 -13.82
C ASN A 102 6.58 13.33 -15.20
N TYR A 103 7.73 12.92 -15.72
CA TYR A 103 7.98 12.45 -17.09
C TYR A 103 7.52 11.00 -17.31
N ILE A 104 7.60 10.16 -16.27
CA ILE A 104 7.17 8.74 -16.35
C ILE A 104 5.66 8.63 -16.36
N ASP A 105 4.98 9.50 -15.60
CA ASP A 105 3.52 9.49 -15.53
C ASP A 105 2.84 10.01 -16.81
N ASN A 106 3.58 10.77 -17.64
CA ASN A 106 3.07 11.38 -18.87
C ASN A 106 3.72 10.81 -20.14
N TYR A 107 4.34 9.64 -20.06
CA TYR A 107 5.01 8.98 -21.19
C TYR A 107 4.16 8.87 -22.48
N PRO A 108 2.85 8.55 -22.42
CA PRO A 108 1.99 8.53 -23.62
C PRO A 108 1.85 9.88 -24.33
N LEU A 109 1.89 10.98 -23.59
CA LEU A 109 1.78 12.33 -24.13
C LEU A 109 3.04 12.72 -24.91
N LEU A 110 4.20 12.27 -24.43
CA LEU A 110 5.47 12.48 -25.08
C LEU A 110 5.63 11.64 -26.35
N VAL A 111 5.15 10.39 -26.32
CA VAL A 111 5.03 9.55 -27.49
C VAL A 111 4.25 10.28 -28.58
N SER A 112 3.10 10.84 -28.18
CA SER A 112 2.23 11.60 -29.07
C SER A 112 2.94 12.84 -29.64
N ALA A 113 3.65 13.60 -28.82
CA ALA A 113 4.45 14.74 -29.28
C ALA A 113 5.52 14.31 -30.30
N SER A 114 6.25 13.22 -30.04
CA SER A 114 7.29 12.70 -30.93
C SER A 114 6.73 12.27 -32.29
N ILE A 115 5.53 11.67 -32.31
CA ILE A 115 4.81 11.33 -33.55
C ILE A 115 4.46 12.62 -34.32
N VAL A 116 3.89 13.62 -33.64
CA VAL A 116 3.51 14.91 -34.26
C VAL A 116 4.73 15.58 -34.91
N TYR A 117 5.87 15.65 -34.22
CA TYR A 117 7.08 16.26 -34.77
C TYR A 117 7.73 15.42 -35.88
N SER A 118 7.57 14.10 -35.86
CA SER A 118 7.96 13.24 -36.98
C SER A 118 7.16 13.56 -38.23
N ILE A 119 5.85 13.80 -38.10
CA ILE A 119 4.99 14.22 -39.23
C ILE A 119 5.43 15.60 -39.75
N VAL A 120 5.72 16.57 -38.86
CA VAL A 120 6.23 17.89 -39.26
C VAL A 120 7.52 17.76 -40.09
N LEU A 121 8.44 16.89 -39.66
CA LEU A 121 9.70 16.61 -40.35
C LEU A 121 9.48 15.94 -41.72
N LEU A 122 8.57 14.96 -41.80
CA LEU A 122 8.20 14.29 -43.06
C LEU A 122 7.63 15.28 -44.09
N ILE A 123 6.77 16.21 -43.65
CA ILE A 123 6.25 17.27 -44.53
C ILE A 123 7.39 18.16 -45.03
N GLY A 124 8.37 18.50 -44.18
CA GLY A 124 9.53 19.30 -44.57
C GLY A 124 10.42 18.60 -45.61
N ILE A 125 10.59 17.29 -45.48
CA ILE A 125 11.28 16.46 -46.49
C ILE A 125 10.51 16.49 -47.81
N TYR A 126 9.19 16.28 -47.77
CA TYR A 126 8.33 16.31 -48.95
C TYR A 126 8.42 17.66 -49.69
N GLN A 127 8.37 18.77 -48.96
CA GLN A 127 8.55 20.12 -49.50
C GLN A 127 9.94 20.29 -50.15
N THR A 128 11.00 19.78 -49.51
CA THR A 128 12.38 19.84 -50.04
C THR A 128 12.51 19.10 -51.37
N ILE A 129 11.86 17.92 -51.50
CA ILE A 129 11.80 17.14 -52.74
C ILE A 129 11.04 17.91 -53.83
N LYS A 130 9.85 18.43 -53.51
CA LYS A 130 9.02 19.17 -54.48
C LYS A 130 9.66 20.46 -54.97
N LEU A 131 10.43 21.15 -54.12
CA LEU A 131 11.17 22.35 -54.49
C LEU A 131 12.49 22.05 -55.23
N GLY A 132 12.83 20.78 -55.48
CA GLY A 132 14.05 20.39 -56.18
C GLY A 132 15.34 20.69 -55.41
N GLN A 133 15.26 20.89 -54.09
CA GLN A 133 16.39 21.30 -53.24
C GLN A 133 17.34 20.13 -52.87
N VAL A 134 17.05 18.91 -53.32
CA VAL A 134 17.75 17.65 -52.96
C VAL A 134 19.10 17.46 -53.67
N LYS A 135 19.47 18.35 -54.61
CA LYS A 135 20.71 18.22 -55.40
C LYS A 135 21.99 18.43 -54.57
N ASP A 136 21.88 19.13 -53.44
CA ASP A 136 23.02 19.47 -52.57
C ASP A 136 23.39 18.28 -51.63
N ILE A 137 24.68 18.03 -51.41
CA ILE A 137 25.18 16.99 -50.47
C ILE A 137 24.55 17.17 -49.08
N SER A 138 24.37 18.42 -48.64
CA SER A 138 23.70 18.75 -47.38
C SER A 138 22.24 18.29 -47.31
N ALA A 139 21.52 18.25 -48.43
CA ALA A 139 20.13 17.80 -48.47
C ALA A 139 20.04 16.27 -48.38
N LYS A 140 20.99 15.55 -49.00
CA LYS A 140 21.13 14.09 -48.85
C LYS A 140 21.45 13.70 -47.40
N LEU A 141 22.40 14.40 -46.76
CA LEU A 141 22.73 14.18 -45.35
C LEU A 141 21.55 14.51 -44.42
N GLY A 142 20.81 15.58 -44.71
CA GLY A 142 19.59 15.92 -43.96
C GLY A 142 18.50 14.85 -44.07
N PHE A 143 18.35 14.23 -45.25
CA PHE A 143 17.40 13.12 -45.45
C PHE A 143 17.79 11.88 -44.63
N VAL A 144 19.06 11.46 -44.67
CA VAL A 144 19.55 10.34 -43.84
C VAL A 144 19.36 10.63 -42.35
N PHE A 145 19.69 11.84 -41.90
CA PHE A 145 19.48 12.28 -40.52
C PHE A 145 18.01 12.16 -40.11
N ALA A 146 17.08 12.64 -40.94
CA ALA A 146 15.66 12.61 -40.60
C ALA A 146 15.10 11.17 -40.50
N VAL A 147 15.48 10.28 -41.42
CA VAL A 147 15.08 8.86 -41.37
C VAL A 147 15.63 8.19 -40.11
N THR A 148 16.93 8.40 -39.81
CA THR A 148 17.57 7.85 -38.61
C THR A 148 16.89 8.35 -37.35
N VAL A 149 16.62 9.65 -37.24
CA VAL A 149 15.97 10.25 -36.08
C VAL A 149 14.56 9.70 -35.89
N ILE A 150 13.76 9.58 -36.95
CA ILE A 150 12.41 9.00 -36.84
C ILE A 150 12.50 7.54 -36.35
N LEU A 151 13.37 6.73 -36.93
CA LEU A 151 13.53 5.32 -36.54
C LEU A 151 14.00 5.16 -35.10
N TYR A 152 15.03 5.91 -34.67
CA TYR A 152 15.54 5.83 -33.30
C TYR A 152 14.55 6.38 -32.28
N THR A 153 13.78 7.43 -32.62
CA THR A 153 12.76 7.97 -31.71
C THR A 153 11.60 6.99 -31.58
N CYS A 154 11.14 6.38 -32.68
CA CYS A 154 10.10 5.34 -32.65
C CYS A 154 10.56 4.05 -31.95
N LEU A 155 11.81 3.61 -32.15
CA LEU A 155 12.37 2.43 -31.50
C LEU A 155 12.57 2.65 -29.99
N GLY A 156 13.17 3.78 -29.61
CA GLY A 156 13.34 4.20 -28.22
C GLY A 156 12.01 4.26 -27.48
N LEU A 157 10.97 4.73 -28.18
CA LEU A 157 9.59 4.76 -27.68
C LEU A 157 9.03 3.38 -27.33
N ILE A 158 9.27 2.38 -28.18
CA ILE A 158 8.78 1.00 -28.02
C ILE A 158 9.55 0.29 -26.90
N THR A 159 10.84 0.55 -26.76
CA THR A 159 11.64 -0.04 -25.68
C THR A 159 11.27 0.54 -24.32
N ALA A 160 11.03 1.85 -24.21
CA ALA A 160 10.68 2.46 -22.93
C ALA A 160 9.21 2.28 -22.53
N THR A 161 8.27 2.07 -23.46
CA THR A 161 6.94 1.52 -23.10
C THR A 161 7.08 0.13 -22.51
N SER A 162 7.94 -0.73 -23.07
CA SER A 162 8.07 -2.11 -22.60
C SER A 162 8.64 -2.22 -21.18
N SER A 163 9.53 -1.32 -20.75
CA SER A 163 10.01 -1.26 -19.36
C SER A 163 9.00 -0.61 -18.42
N SER A 164 8.32 0.46 -18.85
CA SER A 164 7.26 1.11 -18.05
C SER A 164 6.00 0.23 -17.88
N ILE A 165 5.70 -0.65 -18.85
CA ILE A 165 4.58 -1.60 -18.79
C ILE A 165 4.97 -2.89 -18.07
N LYS A 166 6.26 -3.30 -18.12
CA LYS A 166 6.77 -4.44 -17.32
C LYS A 166 6.86 -4.14 -15.83
N ASN A 167 6.97 -2.87 -15.45
CA ASN A 167 6.69 -2.40 -14.10
C ASN A 167 5.16 -2.30 -13.95
N THR A 168 4.46 -3.42 -14.01
CA THR A 168 3.00 -3.47 -13.86
C THR A 168 2.63 -2.82 -12.54
N THR A 169 1.99 -1.64 -12.59
CA THR A 169 1.25 -1.09 -11.45
C THR A 169 0.37 -2.22 -10.89
N PRO A 170 0.47 -2.57 -9.60
CA PRO A 170 -0.40 -3.59 -9.02
C PRO A 170 -1.87 -3.21 -9.26
N SER A 171 -2.68 -4.17 -9.71
CA SER A 171 -4.14 -4.00 -9.72
C SER A 171 -4.63 -4.19 -8.29
N PHE A 172 -4.42 -3.19 -7.43
CA PHE A 172 -4.81 -3.26 -6.01
C PHE A 172 -6.29 -3.65 -5.85
N ALA A 173 -7.15 -3.31 -6.80
CA ALA A 173 -8.54 -3.74 -6.81
C ALA A 173 -8.69 -5.27 -6.86
N GLU A 174 -7.92 -5.94 -7.71
CA GLU A 174 -7.92 -7.41 -7.82
C GLU A 174 -7.30 -8.06 -6.58
N GLU A 175 -6.22 -7.48 -6.04
CA GLU A 175 -5.56 -8.00 -4.83
C GLU A 175 -6.50 -7.94 -3.63
N PHE A 176 -7.14 -6.79 -3.40
CA PHE A 176 -8.14 -6.61 -2.34
C PHE A 176 -9.31 -7.58 -2.53
N GLN A 177 -9.85 -7.69 -3.75
CA GLN A 177 -10.92 -8.64 -4.07
C GLN A 177 -10.52 -10.09 -3.82
N SER A 178 -9.28 -10.47 -4.16
CA SER A 178 -8.76 -11.83 -3.98
C SER A 178 -8.66 -12.22 -2.50
N LEU A 179 -8.43 -11.24 -1.61
CA LEU A 179 -8.42 -11.44 -0.17
C LEU A 179 -9.83 -11.63 0.41
N GLY A 180 -10.88 -11.27 -0.35
CA GLY A 180 -12.29 -11.33 0.05
C GLY A 180 -12.89 -9.97 0.43
N LEU A 181 -12.19 -8.86 0.16
CA LEU A 181 -12.69 -7.51 0.40
C LEU A 181 -13.65 -7.07 -0.70
N LYS A 182 -14.78 -6.44 -0.31
CA LYS A 182 -15.85 -6.04 -1.25
C LYS A 182 -15.91 -4.54 -1.52
N GLY A 183 -15.06 -3.78 -0.86
CA GLY A 183 -15.00 -2.34 -0.98
C GLY A 183 -14.30 -1.85 -2.25
N LYS A 184 -14.24 -0.52 -2.36
CA LYS A 184 -13.50 0.19 -3.40
C LYS A 184 -12.12 0.57 -2.86
N VAL A 185 -11.09 0.34 -3.67
CA VAL A 185 -9.73 0.84 -3.42
C VAL A 185 -9.36 1.92 -4.42
N GLU A 186 -8.78 3.00 -3.93
CA GLU A 186 -8.32 4.14 -4.74
C GLU A 186 -6.86 4.45 -4.42
N VAL A 187 -6.04 4.60 -5.45
CA VAL A 187 -4.67 5.11 -5.31
C VAL A 187 -4.74 6.62 -5.18
N VAL A 188 -4.40 7.15 -4.00
CA VAL A 188 -4.44 8.58 -3.70
C VAL A 188 -3.12 9.26 -4.04
N ASP A 189 -2.01 8.54 -3.83
CA ASP A 189 -0.67 9.05 -4.10
C ASP A 189 0.29 7.90 -4.40
N LYS A 190 1.40 8.21 -5.08
CA LYS A 190 2.49 7.27 -5.31
C LYS A 190 3.82 8.00 -5.26
N HIS A 191 4.81 7.40 -4.61
CA HIS A 191 6.17 7.92 -4.64
C HIS A 191 7.19 6.78 -4.63
N ARG A 192 8.37 7.04 -5.21
CA ARG A 192 9.46 6.07 -5.26
C ARG A 192 10.29 6.19 -3.98
N GLU A 193 10.43 5.08 -3.25
CA GLU A 193 11.29 5.01 -2.07
C GLU A 193 12.68 4.53 -2.50
N ILE A 194 13.68 5.38 -2.29
CA ILE A 194 15.07 5.15 -2.71
C ILE A 194 15.92 4.66 -1.54
N GLU A 195 15.48 4.93 -0.31
CA GLU A 195 16.12 4.50 0.93
C GLU A 195 15.23 3.46 1.63
N ALA A 196 15.83 2.56 2.40
CA ALA A 196 15.23 1.37 3.06
C ALA A 196 14.94 0.13 2.19
N PHE A 197 14.28 0.23 1.03
CA PHE A 197 13.95 -0.99 0.25
C PHE A 197 13.97 -0.86 -1.28
N TYR A 198 14.33 0.30 -1.85
CA TYR A 198 14.39 0.51 -3.30
C TYR A 198 13.14 0.01 -4.04
N GLY A 199 12.05 0.77 -3.96
CA GLY A 199 10.74 0.36 -4.49
C GLY A 199 9.75 1.52 -4.66
N THR A 200 8.46 1.21 -4.75
CA THR A 200 7.39 2.21 -4.89
C THR A 200 6.39 2.05 -3.75
N ALA A 201 6.09 3.15 -3.06
CA ALA A 201 5.04 3.23 -2.06
C ALA A 201 3.78 3.84 -2.69
N TYR A 202 2.65 3.16 -2.53
CA TYR A 202 1.33 3.58 -2.99
C TYR A 202 0.46 3.87 -1.79
N LYS A 203 -0.02 5.11 -1.68
CA LYS A 203 -1.02 5.48 -0.67
C LYS A 203 -2.40 5.10 -1.19
N LEU A 204 -3.08 4.24 -0.46
CA LEU A 204 -4.38 3.69 -0.83
C LEU A 204 -5.46 4.21 0.11
N THR A 205 -6.64 4.47 -0.42
CA THR A 205 -7.88 4.60 0.38
C THR A 205 -8.80 3.44 0.05
N TYR A 206 -9.15 2.67 1.06
CA TYR A 206 -10.13 1.60 0.98
C TYR A 206 -11.45 2.08 1.58
N THR A 207 -12.59 1.71 0.99
CA THR A 207 -13.92 2.01 1.52
C THR A 207 -14.90 0.88 1.27
N GLU A 208 -15.55 0.39 2.32
CA GLU A 208 -16.52 -0.71 2.27
C GLU A 208 -17.75 -0.39 3.13
N ASN A 209 -18.94 -0.79 2.64
CA ASN A 209 -20.16 -0.78 3.46
C ASN A 209 -20.35 -2.19 4.02
N LEU A 210 -20.32 -2.30 5.35
CA LEU A 210 -20.46 -3.56 6.08
C LEU A 210 -21.94 -3.91 6.25
N SER A 211 -22.23 -5.16 6.62
CA SER A 211 -23.59 -5.70 6.68
C SER A 211 -24.48 -5.01 7.72
N ASP A 212 -23.90 -4.44 8.77
CA ASP A 212 -24.60 -3.70 9.82
C ASP A 212 -24.81 -2.21 9.48
N GLY A 213 -24.36 -1.77 8.30
CA GLY A 213 -24.43 -0.39 7.83
C GLY A 213 -23.23 0.48 8.23
N THR A 214 -22.25 -0.06 8.95
CA THR A 214 -20.99 0.63 9.23
C THR A 214 -20.21 0.86 7.95
N ILE A 215 -19.66 2.08 7.79
CA ILE A 215 -18.80 2.43 6.65
C ILE A 215 -17.35 2.33 7.12
N LEU A 216 -16.66 1.29 6.66
CA LEU A 216 -15.23 1.14 6.87
C LEU A 216 -14.48 2.02 5.87
N LYS A 217 -13.62 2.91 6.36
CA LYS A 217 -12.77 3.75 5.52
C LYS A 217 -11.34 3.78 6.05
N GLU A 218 -10.44 3.16 5.31
CA GLU A 218 -9.06 2.96 5.74
C GLU A 218 -8.08 3.64 4.79
N THR A 219 -7.05 4.26 5.36
CA THR A 219 -5.92 4.79 4.59
C THR A 219 -4.70 3.97 4.90
N THR A 220 -4.15 3.31 3.88
CA THR A 220 -3.01 2.41 4.04
C THR A 220 -1.95 2.70 2.99
N THR A 221 -0.79 2.05 3.13
CA THR A 221 0.33 2.19 2.19
C THR A 221 0.79 0.81 1.75
N ALA A 222 0.72 0.53 0.44
CA ALA A 222 1.34 -0.64 -0.14
C ALA A 222 2.78 -0.30 -0.52
N LYS A 223 3.74 -1.12 -0.11
CA LYS A 223 5.16 -0.93 -0.43
C LYS A 223 5.62 -2.07 -1.33
N ILE A 224 5.89 -1.75 -2.60
CA ILE A 224 6.25 -2.72 -3.62
C ILE A 224 7.76 -2.67 -3.85
N HIS A 225 8.44 -3.78 -3.65
CA HIS A 225 9.88 -3.88 -3.86
C HIS A 225 10.21 -3.77 -5.35
N GLY A 226 11.18 -2.93 -5.71
CA GLY A 226 11.45 -2.58 -7.10
C GLY A 226 12.14 -3.69 -7.92
N LYS A 227 12.74 -4.69 -7.25
CA LYS A 227 13.51 -5.75 -7.91
C LYS A 227 12.65 -6.93 -8.38
N ASP A 228 11.69 -7.34 -7.57
CA ASP A 228 10.86 -8.55 -7.75
C ASP A 228 9.36 -8.23 -7.81
N GLY A 229 8.94 -7.01 -7.43
CA GLY A 229 7.54 -6.62 -7.37
C GLY A 229 6.82 -7.15 -6.13
N GLU A 230 7.52 -7.67 -5.13
CA GLU A 230 6.91 -8.22 -3.92
C GLU A 230 6.37 -7.12 -3.01
N HIS A 231 5.23 -7.38 -2.38
CA HIS A 231 4.65 -6.53 -1.34
C HIS A 231 5.41 -6.70 -0.04
N LEU A 232 5.78 -5.60 0.58
CA LEU A 232 6.52 -5.58 1.84
C LEU A 232 5.60 -5.60 3.06
N SER A 233 6.18 -6.01 4.17
CA SER A 233 5.53 -6.11 5.46
C SER A 233 6.45 -5.56 6.54
N ASN A 234 5.93 -4.66 7.38
CA ASN A 234 6.54 -4.23 8.63
C ASN A 234 5.97 -4.98 9.84
N PHE A 235 5.26 -6.09 9.62
CA PHE A 235 4.72 -6.91 10.70
C PHE A 235 5.86 -7.56 11.48
N PHE A 236 6.00 -7.16 12.74
CA PHE A 236 7.03 -7.69 13.63
C PHE A 236 6.44 -8.01 15.00
N LEU A 237 6.75 -9.20 15.50
CA LEU A 237 6.41 -9.61 16.86
C LEU A 237 7.61 -9.41 17.78
N PRO A 238 7.45 -8.73 18.93
CA PRO A 238 8.54 -8.53 19.89
C PRO A 238 9.21 -9.82 20.37
N SER A 239 8.48 -10.93 20.43
CA SER A 239 9.02 -12.23 20.84
C SER A 239 9.93 -12.89 19.80
N GLY A 240 9.87 -12.46 18.54
CA GLY A 240 10.48 -13.15 17.40
C GLY A 240 9.82 -14.49 17.04
N THR A 241 8.67 -14.81 17.64
CA THR A 241 7.94 -16.06 17.35
C THR A 241 7.43 -16.07 15.92
N ASP A 242 7.68 -17.16 15.21
CA ASP A 242 7.12 -17.40 13.89
C ASP A 242 5.67 -17.90 14.01
N LEU A 243 4.70 -17.00 13.78
CA LEU A 243 3.27 -17.34 13.82
C LEU A 243 2.89 -18.43 12.83
N GLU A 244 3.59 -18.56 11.70
CA GLU A 244 3.25 -19.56 10.70
C GLU A 244 3.42 -21.00 11.24
N THR A 245 4.18 -21.20 12.31
CA THR A 245 4.30 -22.51 12.98
C THR A 245 3.06 -22.88 13.81
N LEU A 246 2.22 -21.90 14.17
CA LEU A 246 1.03 -22.07 15.03
C LEU A 246 -0.29 -22.14 14.23
N LEU A 247 -0.21 -21.99 12.91
CA LEU A 247 -1.33 -21.91 11.97
C LEU A 247 -1.40 -23.16 11.08
N ASN A 248 -2.59 -23.54 10.64
CA ASN A 248 -2.77 -24.54 9.58
C ASN A 248 -2.60 -23.93 8.17
N ASP A 249 -2.61 -24.74 7.12
CA ASP A 249 -2.34 -24.27 5.74
C ASP A 249 -3.28 -23.15 5.26
N LYS A 250 -4.57 -23.20 5.59
CA LYS A 250 -5.54 -22.15 5.23
C LYS A 250 -5.26 -20.86 5.99
N GLU A 251 -4.98 -20.98 7.28
CA GLU A 251 -4.65 -19.86 8.15
C GLU A 251 -3.32 -19.21 7.75
N LYS A 252 -2.30 -20.00 7.38
CA LYS A 252 -1.02 -19.50 6.86
C LYS A 252 -1.21 -18.72 5.57
N ALA A 253 -2.01 -19.24 4.64
CA ALA A 253 -2.29 -18.55 3.38
C ALA A 253 -2.94 -17.18 3.63
N LEU A 254 -3.90 -17.11 4.57
CA LEU A 254 -4.50 -15.83 4.96
C LEU A 254 -3.48 -14.90 5.64
N PHE A 255 -2.72 -15.42 6.61
CA PHE A 255 -1.74 -14.63 7.36
C PHE A 255 -0.63 -14.06 6.47
N HIS A 256 -0.18 -14.82 5.46
CA HIS A 256 0.84 -14.38 4.51
C HIS A 256 0.43 -13.11 3.76
N THR A 257 -0.85 -12.97 3.41
CA THR A 257 -1.38 -11.76 2.78
C THR A 257 -1.65 -10.67 3.82
N VAL A 258 -2.31 -11.00 4.93
CA VAL A 258 -2.72 -10.01 5.96
C VAL A 258 -1.53 -9.30 6.62
N LYS A 259 -0.36 -9.95 6.71
CA LYS A 259 0.84 -9.31 7.26
C LYS A 259 1.41 -8.20 6.36
N GLN A 260 1.05 -8.12 5.09
CA GLN A 260 1.49 -7.04 4.19
C GLN A 260 0.94 -5.69 4.67
N ASP A 261 1.70 -4.61 4.45
CA ASP A 261 1.39 -3.29 5.03
C ASP A 261 -0.03 -2.82 4.65
N GLU A 262 -0.42 -3.02 3.39
CA GLU A 262 -1.72 -2.62 2.86
C GLU A 262 -2.92 -3.39 3.43
N PHE A 263 -2.69 -4.56 4.04
CA PHE A 263 -3.76 -5.40 4.62
C PHE A 263 -3.71 -5.47 6.15
N SER A 264 -2.64 -4.98 6.77
CA SER A 264 -2.43 -5.04 8.23
C SER A 264 -3.58 -4.42 9.04
N PHE A 265 -4.30 -3.44 8.48
CA PHE A 265 -5.47 -2.82 9.11
C PHE A 265 -6.56 -3.84 9.48
N LEU A 266 -6.67 -4.96 8.76
CA LEU A 266 -7.67 -6.02 9.02
C LEU A 266 -7.56 -6.60 10.43
N LEU A 267 -6.37 -6.55 11.04
CA LEU A 267 -6.13 -7.01 12.40
C LEU A 267 -6.79 -6.11 13.46
N ASP A 268 -7.32 -4.95 13.07
CA ASP A 268 -7.97 -4.01 13.98
C ASP A 268 -9.42 -3.71 13.61
N VAL A 269 -9.92 -4.15 12.44
CA VAL A 269 -11.26 -3.79 11.93
C VAL A 269 -12.40 -4.20 12.87
N TYR A 270 -12.28 -5.28 13.64
CA TYR A 270 -13.30 -5.68 14.62
C TYR A 270 -13.52 -4.63 15.74
N LYS A 271 -12.55 -3.74 15.97
CA LYS A 271 -12.66 -2.64 16.94
C LYS A 271 -13.63 -1.55 16.51
N GLU A 272 -13.90 -1.46 15.22
CA GLU A 272 -14.87 -0.53 14.63
C GLU A 272 -16.33 -0.98 14.85
N ARG A 273 -16.55 -2.15 15.48
CA ARG A 273 -17.90 -2.61 15.82
C ARG A 273 -18.55 -1.70 16.87
N PRO A 274 -19.75 -1.16 16.61
CA PRO A 274 -20.40 -0.21 17.52
C PRO A 274 -20.78 -0.83 18.89
N ASN A 275 -20.93 -2.16 18.95
CA ASN A 275 -21.34 -2.89 20.15
C ASN A 275 -20.17 -3.54 20.92
N LEU A 276 -18.91 -3.34 20.53
CA LEU A 276 -17.76 -3.99 21.17
C LEU A 276 -17.68 -3.68 22.67
N GLN A 277 -17.76 -2.40 23.05
CA GLN A 277 -17.69 -1.98 24.45
C GLN A 277 -18.82 -2.60 25.29
N GLN A 278 -20.05 -2.60 24.76
CA GLN A 278 -21.20 -3.19 25.43
C GLN A 278 -21.04 -4.71 25.59
N GLU A 279 -20.49 -5.39 24.58
CA GLU A 279 -20.19 -6.82 24.61
C GLU A 279 -19.17 -7.14 25.72
N GLU A 280 -18.07 -6.38 25.76
CA GLU A 280 -17.03 -6.53 26.78
C GLU A 280 -17.57 -6.30 28.20
N ASP A 281 -18.31 -5.22 28.40
CA ASP A 281 -18.87 -4.87 29.71
C ASP A 281 -19.92 -5.90 30.16
N SER A 282 -20.70 -6.45 29.23
CA SER A 282 -21.62 -7.55 29.50
C SER A 282 -20.89 -8.80 29.99
N ILE A 283 -19.75 -9.15 29.39
CA ILE A 283 -18.91 -10.29 29.83
C ILE A 283 -18.34 -10.03 31.23
N LYS A 284 -17.76 -8.84 31.45
CA LYS A 284 -17.19 -8.45 32.75
C LYS A 284 -18.24 -8.50 33.86
N ASN A 285 -19.40 -7.86 33.65
CA ASN A 285 -20.48 -7.81 34.63
C ASN A 285 -21.08 -9.20 34.90
N THR A 286 -21.31 -10.00 33.86
CA THR A 286 -21.82 -11.37 34.03
C THR A 286 -20.85 -12.25 34.82
N THR A 287 -19.55 -12.07 34.61
CA THR A 287 -18.51 -12.82 35.34
C THR A 287 -18.46 -12.37 36.80
N ALA A 288 -18.45 -11.06 37.05
CA ALA A 288 -18.50 -10.49 38.41
C ALA A 288 -19.73 -10.96 39.19
N ASP A 289 -20.92 -10.87 38.59
CA ASP A 289 -22.18 -11.28 39.21
C ASP A 289 -22.18 -12.76 39.58
N LYS A 290 -21.61 -13.62 38.74
CA LYS A 290 -21.51 -15.06 39.01
C LYS A 290 -20.61 -15.34 40.22
N ILE A 291 -19.44 -14.71 40.26
CA ILE A 291 -18.50 -14.89 41.38
C ILE A 291 -19.12 -14.32 42.66
N ASN A 292 -19.64 -13.09 42.63
CA ASN A 292 -20.20 -12.46 43.82
C ASN A 292 -21.41 -13.24 44.39
N LYS A 293 -22.23 -13.86 43.53
CA LYS A 293 -23.31 -14.76 43.96
C LYS A 293 -22.80 -16.07 44.54
N LEU A 294 -21.72 -16.64 44.00
CA LEU A 294 -21.14 -17.88 44.52
C LEU A 294 -20.59 -17.71 45.95
N PHE A 295 -20.16 -16.51 46.31
CA PHE A 295 -19.58 -16.19 47.62
C PHE A 295 -20.50 -15.36 48.52
N ASP A 296 -21.72 -15.05 48.09
CA ASP A 296 -22.68 -14.18 48.79
C ASP A 296 -22.09 -12.82 49.25
N THR A 297 -21.04 -12.34 48.57
CA THR A 297 -20.32 -11.11 48.91
C THR A 297 -19.58 -10.59 47.66
N PRO A 298 -19.50 -9.26 47.44
CA PRO A 298 -18.67 -8.69 46.38
C PRO A 298 -17.18 -8.94 46.64
N ILE A 299 -16.59 -9.90 45.93
CA ILE A 299 -15.17 -10.23 46.05
C ILE A 299 -14.39 -10.01 44.76
N ALA A 300 -15.05 -9.93 43.59
CA ALA A 300 -14.39 -9.78 42.30
C ALA A 300 -14.45 -8.33 41.79
N SER A 301 -13.31 -7.82 41.30
CA SER A 301 -13.16 -6.42 40.85
C SER A 301 -12.06 -6.26 39.78
N SER A 302 -11.85 -5.05 39.28
CA SER A 302 -10.73 -4.72 38.37
C SER A 302 -10.66 -5.47 37.03
N PHE A 303 -11.80 -5.92 36.49
CA PHE A 303 -11.87 -6.69 35.25
C PHE A 303 -11.27 -5.99 34.02
N LYS A 304 -10.35 -6.65 33.32
CA LYS A 304 -9.69 -6.17 32.09
C LYS A 304 -9.43 -7.31 31.12
N PHE A 305 -9.45 -7.01 29.82
CA PHE A 305 -9.02 -7.97 28.80
C PHE A 305 -7.52 -7.85 28.53
N GLY A 306 -6.81 -8.96 28.63
CA GLY A 306 -5.38 -9.08 28.34
C GLY A 306 -5.13 -9.71 26.96
N LYS A 307 -4.01 -9.32 26.32
CA LYS A 307 -3.52 -9.86 25.04
C LYS A 307 -2.16 -10.55 25.23
N TYR A 308 -2.06 -11.41 26.24
CA TYR A 308 -0.80 -12.04 26.59
C TYR A 308 -0.92 -13.57 26.58
N PRO A 309 -0.04 -14.27 25.83
CA PRO A 309 0.99 -13.75 24.94
C PRO A 309 0.39 -13.17 23.64
N ILE A 310 1.05 -12.18 23.03
CA ILE A 310 0.50 -11.42 21.87
C ILE A 310 0.36 -12.29 20.62
N GLU A 311 1.14 -13.36 20.54
CA GLU A 311 1.12 -14.36 19.48
C GLU A 311 -0.24 -15.05 19.42
N ASN A 312 -0.78 -15.44 20.59
CA ASN A 312 -2.07 -16.10 20.69
C ASN A 312 -3.19 -15.19 20.21
N TYR A 313 -3.08 -13.89 20.45
CA TYR A 313 -4.04 -12.91 19.96
C TYR A 313 -4.11 -12.92 18.42
N TYR A 314 -2.97 -12.81 17.74
CA TYR A 314 -2.94 -12.86 16.26
C TYR A 314 -3.37 -14.23 15.72
N VAL A 315 -2.96 -15.33 16.34
CA VAL A 315 -3.40 -16.68 15.97
C VAL A 315 -4.92 -16.80 16.07
N ALA A 316 -5.51 -16.34 17.18
CA ALA A 316 -6.96 -16.36 17.38
C ALA A 316 -7.70 -15.51 16.34
N MET A 317 -7.16 -14.34 15.98
CA MET A 317 -7.73 -13.48 14.95
C MET A 317 -7.76 -14.17 13.58
N ILE A 318 -6.64 -14.74 13.14
CA ILE A 318 -6.55 -15.44 11.85
C ILE A 318 -7.48 -16.66 11.83
N LYS A 319 -7.45 -17.47 12.90
CA LYS A 319 -8.33 -18.64 13.06
C LYS A 319 -9.80 -18.27 12.94
N GLN A 320 -10.22 -17.23 13.67
CA GLN A 320 -11.61 -16.82 13.65
C GLN A 320 -12.00 -16.23 12.29
N ALA A 321 -11.13 -15.44 11.66
CA ALA A 321 -11.39 -14.88 10.33
C ALA A 321 -11.60 -15.98 9.28
N VAL A 322 -10.79 -17.05 9.31
CA VAL A 322 -10.98 -18.23 8.43
C VAL A 322 -12.34 -18.90 8.72
N SER A 323 -12.66 -19.15 9.99
CA SER A 323 -13.96 -19.73 10.39
C SER A 323 -15.16 -18.89 9.95
N ASN A 324 -15.06 -17.56 10.05
CA ASN A 324 -16.10 -16.63 9.62
C ASN A 324 -16.33 -16.73 8.11
N ARG A 325 -15.24 -16.73 7.31
CA ARG A 325 -15.32 -16.91 5.85
C ARG A 325 -15.96 -18.23 5.45
N GLU A 326 -15.62 -19.32 6.13
CA GLU A 326 -16.22 -20.64 5.89
C GLU A 326 -17.72 -20.67 6.20
N LYS A 327 -18.19 -19.84 7.13
CA LYS A 327 -19.61 -19.67 7.47
C LYS A 327 -20.33 -18.66 6.56
N GLY A 328 -19.63 -18.08 5.58
CA GLY A 328 -20.17 -17.09 4.65
C GLY A 328 -20.14 -15.65 5.15
N ASP A 329 -19.50 -15.40 6.30
CA ASP A 329 -19.23 -14.05 6.78
C ASP A 329 -17.95 -13.51 6.16
N SER A 330 -18.11 -12.46 5.37
CA SER A 330 -17.06 -11.87 4.54
C SER A 330 -16.87 -10.39 4.83
N ASP A 331 -17.53 -9.83 5.84
CA ASP A 331 -17.40 -8.41 6.18
C ASP A 331 -15.95 -8.13 6.60
N ALA A 332 -15.35 -7.17 5.89
CA ALA A 332 -13.90 -6.91 5.83
C ALA A 332 -13.09 -8.22 5.88
N ALA A 333 -13.39 -9.10 4.92
CA ALA A 333 -12.75 -10.40 4.75
C ALA A 333 -12.80 -11.29 6.01
N GLY A 334 -13.92 -11.26 6.74
CA GLY A 334 -14.20 -12.13 7.89
C GLY A 334 -13.59 -11.65 9.21
N PHE A 335 -12.87 -10.53 9.23
CA PHE A 335 -12.28 -9.95 10.44
C PHE A 335 -13.24 -9.08 11.22
N TYR A 336 -14.21 -8.44 10.56
CA TYR A 336 -15.05 -7.44 11.20
C TYR A 336 -15.88 -8.02 12.34
N ASN A 337 -16.59 -9.11 12.10
CA ASN A 337 -17.54 -9.70 13.04
C ASN A 337 -16.89 -10.61 14.10
N ILE A 338 -15.57 -10.54 14.30
CA ILE A 338 -14.90 -11.25 15.39
C ILE A 338 -15.39 -10.68 16.73
N THR A 339 -15.90 -11.56 17.60
CA THR A 339 -16.40 -11.19 18.93
C THR A 339 -15.34 -11.35 20.01
N THR A 340 -15.48 -10.65 21.14
CA THR A 340 -14.64 -10.83 22.32
C THR A 340 -14.74 -12.28 22.81
N LYS A 341 -15.92 -12.90 22.72
CA LYS A 341 -16.11 -14.32 23.04
C LYS A 341 -15.33 -15.25 22.10
N ASP A 342 -15.30 -14.96 20.80
CA ASP A 342 -14.51 -15.74 19.85
C ASP A 342 -13.01 -15.66 20.18
N LEU A 343 -12.52 -14.47 20.52
CA LEU A 343 -11.13 -14.28 20.91
C LEU A 343 -10.79 -14.97 22.24
N MET A 344 -11.69 -14.92 23.23
CA MET A 344 -11.53 -15.66 24.48
C MET A 344 -11.48 -17.17 24.22
N LYS A 345 -12.46 -17.70 23.47
CA LYS A 345 -12.54 -19.13 23.14
C LYS A 345 -11.29 -19.63 22.42
N ASN A 346 -10.74 -18.83 21.52
CA ASN A 346 -9.51 -19.15 20.80
C ASN A 346 -8.23 -18.79 21.58
N LYS A 347 -8.35 -18.48 22.89
CA LYS A 347 -7.24 -18.13 23.80
C LYS A 347 -6.42 -16.90 23.37
N GLY A 348 -6.99 -16.04 22.53
CA GLY A 348 -6.37 -14.80 22.09
C GLY A 348 -6.61 -13.62 23.05
N LEU A 349 -7.65 -13.70 23.89
CA LEU A 349 -7.90 -12.76 24.98
C LEU A 349 -8.04 -13.51 26.30
N THR A 350 -7.43 -12.96 27.35
CA THR A 350 -7.63 -13.36 28.74
C THR A 350 -8.57 -12.37 29.42
N LEU A 351 -9.39 -12.83 30.37
CA LEU A 351 -10.11 -11.94 31.28
C LEU A 351 -9.40 -11.92 32.64
N ASP A 352 -8.73 -10.82 32.92
CA ASP A 352 -7.92 -10.63 34.12
C ASP A 352 -8.74 -9.83 35.15
N PHE A 353 -8.77 -10.28 36.41
CA PHE A 353 -9.50 -9.58 37.47
C PHE A 353 -8.93 -9.91 38.86
N ASP A 354 -9.23 -9.04 39.82
CA ASP A 354 -8.79 -9.17 41.20
C ASP A 354 -9.89 -9.82 42.05
N CYS A 355 -9.51 -10.74 42.93
CA CYS A 355 -10.37 -11.33 43.95
C CYS A 355 -9.83 -11.08 45.36
N ASP A 356 -10.68 -10.53 46.24
CA ASP A 356 -10.37 -10.41 47.67
C ASP A 356 -10.68 -11.74 48.39
N LEU A 357 -9.64 -12.54 48.62
CA LEU A 357 -9.76 -13.84 49.29
C LEU A 357 -9.75 -13.73 50.81
N SER A 358 -9.48 -12.54 51.39
CA SER A 358 -9.43 -12.36 52.85
C SER A 358 -10.77 -12.64 53.54
N ILE A 359 -11.86 -12.59 52.76
CA ILE A 359 -13.23 -12.77 53.22
C ILE A 359 -13.63 -14.26 53.25
N ILE A 360 -12.85 -15.13 52.59
CA ILE A 360 -13.14 -16.57 52.50
C ILE A 360 -12.62 -17.27 53.75
N LYS A 361 -13.55 -17.82 54.54
CA LYS A 361 -13.22 -18.67 55.70
C LYS A 361 -12.83 -20.07 55.22
N ALA A 362 -11.55 -20.43 55.34
CA ALA A 362 -11.08 -21.80 55.16
C ALA A 362 -11.06 -22.51 56.53
N GLU A 363 -11.85 -23.58 56.71
CA GLU A 363 -11.88 -24.34 57.96
C GLU A 363 -10.65 -25.24 58.14
N ASN A 364 -10.07 -25.74 57.04
CA ASN A 364 -8.81 -26.49 56.97
C ASN A 364 -8.18 -26.35 55.57
N GLY A 365 -7.30 -25.36 55.34
CA GLY A 365 -6.63 -25.19 54.04
C GLY A 365 -6.27 -23.74 53.70
N SER A 366 -5.70 -23.51 52.52
CA SER A 366 -5.46 -22.15 51.99
C SER A 366 -6.78 -21.51 51.55
N PRO A 367 -6.99 -20.20 51.78
CA PRO A 367 -8.12 -19.45 51.18
C PRO A 367 -8.17 -19.59 49.64
N VAL A 368 -7.02 -19.79 49.01
CA VAL A 368 -6.89 -20.04 47.56
C VAL A 368 -7.52 -21.37 47.17
N ASP A 369 -7.25 -22.45 47.92
CA ASP A 369 -7.80 -23.77 47.64
C ASP A 369 -9.32 -23.78 47.81
N ALA A 370 -9.80 -23.18 48.90
CA ALA A 370 -11.24 -23.03 49.17
C ALA A 370 -11.95 -22.22 48.07
N PHE A 371 -11.30 -21.20 47.51
CA PHE A 371 -11.80 -20.45 46.37
C PHE A 371 -11.89 -21.32 45.12
N LYS A 372 -10.81 -22.04 44.79
CA LYS A 372 -10.74 -22.92 43.61
C LYS A 372 -11.80 -24.02 43.67
N GLU A 373 -11.96 -24.69 44.81
CA GLU A 373 -12.99 -25.72 45.00
C GLU A 373 -14.40 -25.18 44.75
N ARG A 374 -14.71 -23.98 45.26
CA ARG A 374 -16.02 -23.36 45.00
C ARG A 374 -16.21 -23.01 43.53
N ILE A 375 -15.20 -22.43 42.87
CA ILE A 375 -15.28 -22.13 41.43
C ILE A 375 -15.49 -23.42 40.62
N LEU A 376 -14.80 -24.51 40.95
CA LEU A 376 -14.95 -25.82 40.30
C LEU A 376 -16.29 -26.50 40.60
N SER A 377 -16.96 -26.14 41.70
CA SER A 377 -18.30 -26.66 42.02
C SER A 377 -19.41 -26.12 41.12
N LEU A 378 -19.14 -25.08 40.34
CA LEU A 378 -20.12 -24.50 39.44
C LEU A 378 -20.48 -25.48 38.30
N PRO A 379 -21.75 -25.52 37.88
CA PRO A 379 -22.17 -26.37 36.77
C PRO A 379 -21.41 -26.08 35.47
N LYS A 380 -21.35 -27.08 34.58
CA LYS A 380 -20.87 -26.91 33.21
C LYS A 380 -21.54 -25.70 32.52
N ASN A 381 -20.78 -24.95 31.73
CA ASN A 381 -21.18 -23.72 31.04
C ASN A 381 -21.45 -22.52 31.97
N SER A 382 -20.99 -22.58 33.23
CA SER A 382 -21.06 -21.42 34.13
C SER A 382 -20.14 -20.29 33.68
N PHE A 383 -19.03 -20.57 33.00
CA PHE A 383 -18.18 -19.56 32.37
C PHE A 383 -18.17 -19.75 30.85
N SER A 384 -17.80 -18.69 30.12
CA SER A 384 -17.55 -18.82 28.68
C SER A 384 -16.19 -19.46 28.47
N ASP A 385 -15.98 -20.12 27.34
CA ASP A 385 -14.67 -20.67 27.01
C ASP A 385 -13.62 -19.56 26.94
N GLY A 386 -12.43 -19.83 27.48
CA GLY A 386 -11.32 -18.90 27.52
C GLY A 386 -10.48 -19.01 28.79
N ILE A 387 -9.55 -18.07 28.94
CA ILE A 387 -8.60 -18.02 30.07
C ILE A 387 -8.98 -16.84 30.97
N TYR A 388 -9.10 -17.12 32.26
CA TYR A 388 -9.40 -16.15 33.30
C TYR A 388 -8.22 -16.07 34.26
N ASN A 389 -7.54 -14.93 34.32
CA ASN A 389 -6.42 -14.74 35.24
C ASN A 389 -6.91 -14.10 36.53
N ILE A 390 -7.08 -14.92 37.55
CA ILE A 390 -7.65 -14.50 38.82
C ILE A 390 -6.52 -14.13 39.75
N THR A 391 -6.36 -12.84 40.00
CA THR A 391 -5.29 -12.32 40.86
C THR A 391 -5.84 -12.10 42.26
N SER A 392 -5.09 -12.52 43.28
CA SER A 392 -5.42 -12.21 44.66
C SER A 392 -4.19 -11.84 45.47
N SER A 393 -4.42 -11.07 46.52
CA SER A 393 -3.44 -10.84 47.58
C SER A 393 -4.00 -11.39 48.88
N TYR A 394 -3.22 -12.23 49.57
CA TYR A 394 -3.58 -12.78 50.87
C TYR A 394 -2.39 -12.71 51.84
N ASP A 395 -2.68 -12.60 53.12
CA ASP A 395 -1.68 -12.62 54.18
C ASP A 395 -1.43 -14.06 54.63
N GLU A 396 -0.17 -14.51 54.53
CA GLU A 396 0.26 -15.80 55.06
C GLU A 396 1.42 -15.58 56.02
N ASN A 397 1.22 -15.89 57.31
CA ASN A 397 2.22 -15.69 58.37
C ASN A 397 2.76 -14.25 58.47
N GLY A 398 1.94 -13.24 58.16
CA GLY A 398 2.31 -11.82 58.21
C GLY A 398 3.03 -11.29 56.96
N ILE A 399 3.15 -12.12 55.91
CA ILE A 399 3.71 -11.73 54.61
C ILE A 399 2.56 -11.63 53.60
N LYS A 400 2.41 -10.47 52.96
CA LYS A 400 1.51 -10.31 51.81
C LYS A 400 2.06 -11.08 50.62
N LYS A 401 1.31 -12.07 50.16
CA LYS A 401 1.61 -12.80 48.93
C LYS A 401 0.61 -12.41 47.86
N LYS A 402 1.10 -12.22 46.64
CA LYS A 402 0.27 -12.07 45.44
C LYS A 402 0.31 -13.37 44.66
N VAL A 403 -0.85 -13.93 44.39
CA VAL A 403 -1.02 -15.15 43.61
C VAL A 403 -1.91 -14.84 42.40
N THR A 404 -1.55 -15.38 41.25
CA THR A 404 -2.40 -15.41 40.07
C THR A 404 -2.75 -16.87 39.80
N CYS A 405 -4.05 -17.16 39.77
CA CYS A 405 -4.61 -18.48 39.51
C CYS A 405 -5.21 -18.48 38.09
N PRO A 406 -4.52 -19.03 37.07
CA PRO A 406 -5.09 -19.15 35.74
C PRO A 406 -6.21 -20.20 35.75
N PHE A 407 -7.40 -19.80 35.36
CA PHE A 407 -8.57 -20.67 35.23
C PHE A 407 -8.96 -20.79 33.76
N VAL A 408 -8.83 -22.00 33.22
CA VAL A 408 -9.05 -22.30 31.80
C VAL A 408 -10.37 -23.03 31.63
N VAL A 409 -11.21 -22.52 30.74
CA VAL A 409 -12.52 -23.09 30.42
C VAL A 409 -12.52 -23.57 28.98
N GLU A 410 -12.77 -24.85 28.78
CA GLU A 410 -12.84 -25.50 27.47
C GLU A 410 -14.10 -26.35 27.38
N ASP A 411 -14.87 -26.16 26.31
CA ASP A 411 -16.17 -26.81 26.11
C ASP A 411 -17.11 -26.65 27.33
N GLY A 412 -17.03 -25.50 28.00
CA GLY A 412 -17.79 -25.16 29.21
C GLY A 412 -17.33 -25.85 30.50
N VAL A 413 -16.22 -26.58 30.50
CA VAL A 413 -15.64 -27.21 31.69
C VAL A 413 -14.37 -26.46 32.11
N GLY A 414 -14.32 -26.04 33.36
CA GLY A 414 -13.21 -25.27 33.92
C GLY A 414 -12.20 -26.15 34.66
N HIS A 415 -10.91 -25.82 34.54
CA HIS A 415 -9.84 -26.33 35.38
C HIS A 415 -8.84 -25.22 35.70
N PHE A 416 -8.12 -25.35 36.81
CA PHE A 416 -7.03 -24.43 37.16
C PHE A 416 -5.70 -24.97 36.66
N GLU A 417 -4.87 -24.09 36.11
CA GLU A 417 -3.46 -24.38 35.83
C GLU A 417 -2.59 -24.06 37.07
N GLU A 418 -1.27 -24.17 36.94
CA GLU A 418 -0.32 -23.92 38.03
C GLU A 418 -0.36 -22.44 38.46
N ASP A 419 -0.28 -22.22 39.79
CA ASP A 419 -0.33 -20.87 40.35
C ASP A 419 0.96 -20.11 40.11
N GLU A 420 0.84 -18.87 39.66
CA GLU A 420 1.95 -17.93 39.61
C GLU A 420 2.02 -17.13 40.91
N ILE A 421 2.99 -17.45 41.76
CA ILE A 421 3.21 -16.76 43.03
C ILE A 421 4.29 -15.70 42.85
N VAL A 422 3.89 -14.43 42.84
CA VAL A 422 4.83 -13.32 42.96
C VAL A 422 5.02 -13.05 44.45
N GLY A 423 5.96 -13.76 45.07
CA GLY A 423 6.42 -13.41 46.41
C GLY A 423 7.27 -12.15 46.33
N ASN A 424 6.86 -11.01 46.90
CA ASN A 424 7.80 -9.91 47.14
C ASN A 424 7.37 -8.86 48.16
N GLN A 425 8.41 -8.23 48.73
CA GLN A 425 8.47 -7.09 49.65
C GLN A 425 8.41 -7.41 51.15
N THR A 426 9.55 -7.85 51.69
CA THR A 426 9.96 -7.46 53.05
C THR A 426 10.00 -5.93 53.13
N ASN A 427 9.27 -5.36 54.10
CA ASN A 427 9.32 -3.93 54.44
C ASN A 427 10.75 -3.39 54.59
#